data_AF-A0A1M5PTC1-F1
#
_entry.id   AF-A0A1M5PTC1-F1
#
_cell.length_a   1.000
_cell.length_b   1.000
_cell.length_c   1.000
_cell.angle_alpha   90.00
_cell.angle_beta   90.00
_cell.angle_gamma   90.00
#
_symmetry.space_group_name_H-M   'P 1'
#
loop_
_entity.id
_entity.type
_entity.pdbx_description
1 polymer ?
#
loop_
_entity_poly.entity_id
_entity_poly.type
_entity_poly.pdbx_seq_one_letter_code
_entity_poly.pdbx_strand_id
1 'polypeptide(L)'
;MAIIKSWFNKQFYPSHPAIPRIFIVALCGLILAAGARAQEVSFAGFAFAGDHAQAAQRFPYAYKVDQSLKAAGTPLTRQVIERVYAEPDAQLKRAALDKLASLKGSDQTLLSVLLFTGETVSTEQFGSYVKTFVNLRGDAVIFDFKTKTIVRNYPISVILFDAGTRQPTPAELEALVRDLLVRADSGGLMTQYVKRITAATLPRPATRTMQIKPATVTPEALALLPAALRDSPALASQVLSEAFGAVLSAKLGVSLLPTGMGGAMGAMSFRLDNGDAYDFKVGEGDYLFDVGVNKFVKVKAGESGAGTSFAYGVYGNVRFYEPLTNTDYFRSDIKNGEVKLVPAGQVSVDDAAAYEAALRGLYLKFAAALQPQADTKWITTAAADKNVLKQIDSTRDILKASK
;
A
#
# COMPACT_ATOMS: atom_id res chain seq x y z
N MET A 1 -33.18 -31.52 -43.38
CA MET A 1 -33.13 -32.29 -44.64
C MET A 1 -31.80 -32.00 -45.29
N ALA A 2 -31.01 -33.04 -45.52
CA ALA A 2 -29.57 -32.97 -45.66
C ALA A 2 -29.11 -33.14 -47.13
N ILE A 3 -27.85 -32.76 -47.36
CA ILE A 3 -26.88 -33.32 -48.31
C ILE A 3 -26.65 -32.59 -49.65
N ILE A 4 -25.38 -32.23 -49.77
CA ILE A 4 -24.52 -31.69 -50.83
C ILE A 4 -24.34 -32.67 -52.02
N LYS A 5 -24.19 -32.14 -53.24
CA LYS A 5 -23.39 -32.65 -54.39
C LYS A 5 -23.64 -31.68 -55.57
N SER A 6 -22.74 -31.37 -56.51
CA SER A 6 -21.40 -31.83 -56.84
C SER A 6 -20.86 -30.97 -58.01
N TRP A 7 -19.54 -30.83 -58.07
CA TRP A 7 -18.71 -31.06 -59.27
C TRP A 7 -18.69 -30.07 -60.45
N PHE A 8 -17.50 -29.48 -60.60
CA PHE A 8 -16.80 -28.99 -61.79
C PHE A 8 -17.06 -29.76 -63.09
N ASN A 9 -17.14 -29.06 -64.24
CA ASN A 9 -16.26 -29.34 -65.39
C ASN A 9 -16.26 -28.28 -66.51
N LYS A 10 -15.13 -28.22 -67.23
CA LYS A 10 -14.86 -27.73 -68.61
C LYS A 10 -14.82 -26.21 -68.85
N GLN A 11 -13.67 -25.59 -69.14
CA GLN A 11 -12.65 -25.74 -70.22
C GLN A 11 -12.78 -24.53 -71.15
N PHE A 12 -11.75 -23.68 -71.25
CA PHE A 12 -11.16 -23.14 -72.49
C PHE A 12 -9.98 -22.20 -72.14
N TYR A 13 -8.76 -22.66 -72.45
CA TYR A 13 -7.54 -21.86 -72.72
C TYR A 13 -7.46 -21.66 -74.26
N PRO A 14 -6.56 -20.86 -74.90
CA PRO A 14 -5.25 -20.36 -74.41
C PRO A 14 -4.83 -18.93 -74.87
N SER A 15 -3.74 -18.37 -74.31
CA SER A 15 -2.51 -17.99 -75.07
C SER A 15 -1.54 -17.07 -74.29
N HIS A 16 -0.37 -17.64 -73.93
CA HIS A 16 0.98 -17.07 -73.73
C HIS A 16 1.25 -15.94 -72.69
N PRO A 17 2.52 -15.78 -72.20
CA PRO A 17 3.66 -16.69 -72.08
C PRO A 17 4.15 -16.87 -70.62
N ALA A 18 5.12 -17.78 -70.46
CA ALA A 18 5.70 -18.21 -69.21
C ALA A 18 6.39 -17.09 -68.40
N ILE A 19 5.96 -16.92 -67.15
CA ILE A 19 6.69 -16.25 -66.06
C ILE A 19 7.00 -17.33 -65.02
N PRO A 20 8.24 -17.44 -64.50
CA PRO A 20 8.64 -18.53 -63.64
C PRO A 20 7.82 -18.55 -62.34
N ARG A 21 7.19 -19.70 -62.07
CA ARG A 21 6.54 -20.05 -60.80
C ARG A 21 7.59 -20.19 -59.69
N ILE A 22 8.12 -19.08 -59.19
CA ILE A 22 9.00 -19.05 -57.99
C ILE A 22 8.55 -17.99 -56.95
N PHE A 23 7.45 -17.26 -57.18
CA PHE A 23 7.17 -16.05 -56.41
C PHE A 23 5.83 -15.99 -55.66
N ILE A 24 5.34 -17.07 -55.03
CA ILE A 24 4.32 -16.95 -53.95
C ILE A 24 4.53 -18.02 -52.88
N VAL A 25 5.68 -18.02 -52.21
CA VAL A 25 5.85 -18.63 -50.86
C VAL A 25 6.54 -17.65 -49.88
N ALA A 26 7.04 -16.51 -50.37
CA ALA A 26 7.80 -15.54 -49.55
C ALA A 26 6.97 -14.36 -49.03
N LEU A 27 5.71 -14.58 -48.61
CA LEU A 27 4.90 -13.56 -47.92
C LEU A 27 4.16 -14.11 -46.69
N CYS A 28 4.72 -15.11 -46.02
CA CYS A 28 4.28 -15.55 -44.68
C CYS A 28 5.42 -15.51 -43.64
N GLY A 29 6.59 -14.98 -43.99
CA GLY A 29 7.82 -15.09 -43.20
C GLY A 29 8.36 -13.76 -42.68
N LEU A 30 7.51 -12.83 -42.25
CA LEU A 30 7.93 -11.64 -41.51
C LEU A 30 6.85 -11.27 -40.49
N ILE A 31 6.48 -12.25 -39.66
CA ILE A 31 6.10 -11.93 -38.28
C ILE A 31 7.39 -11.43 -37.66
N LEU A 32 7.63 -10.12 -37.75
CA LEU A 32 8.44 -9.42 -36.77
C LEU A 32 7.80 -9.76 -35.43
N ALA A 33 8.34 -10.79 -34.77
CA ALA A 33 8.23 -10.92 -33.34
C ALA A 33 8.89 -9.66 -32.79
N ALA A 34 8.13 -8.58 -32.70
CA ALA A 34 8.37 -7.53 -31.74
C ALA A 34 8.27 -8.24 -30.40
N GLY A 35 9.38 -8.84 -29.97
CA GLY A 35 9.51 -9.38 -28.65
C GLY A 35 9.23 -8.21 -27.73
N ALA A 36 8.05 -8.21 -27.12
CA ALA A 36 7.72 -7.30 -26.04
C ALA A 36 8.83 -7.53 -25.00
N ARG A 37 9.82 -6.64 -25.00
CA ARG A 37 10.90 -6.71 -24.01
C ARG A 37 10.23 -6.44 -22.68
N ALA A 38 10.08 -7.49 -21.87
CA ALA A 38 9.64 -7.35 -20.50
C ALA A 38 10.57 -6.34 -19.81
N GLN A 39 10.01 -5.19 -19.43
CA GLN A 39 10.77 -4.11 -18.82
C GLN A 39 11.32 -4.59 -17.47
N GLU A 40 12.63 -4.47 -17.29
CA GLU A 40 13.30 -4.87 -16.06
C GLU A 40 13.19 -3.77 -15.00
N VAL A 41 13.00 -4.19 -13.76
CA VAL A 41 13.01 -3.30 -12.59
C VAL A 41 14.29 -3.54 -11.80
N SER A 42 15.02 -2.45 -11.53
CA SER A 42 16.20 -2.43 -10.68
C SER A 42 15.82 -2.09 -9.25
N PHE A 43 16.49 -2.67 -8.25
CA PHE A 43 16.13 -2.53 -6.84
C PHE A 43 17.20 -1.75 -6.09
N ALA A 44 16.82 -0.60 -5.57
CA ALA A 44 17.71 0.33 -4.87
C ALA A 44 17.83 0.05 -3.36
N GLY A 45 17.04 -0.89 -2.84
CA GLY A 45 17.02 -1.25 -1.42
C GLY A 45 16.17 -0.29 -0.60
N PHE A 46 16.78 0.41 0.36
CA PHE A 46 16.11 1.18 1.40
C PHE A 46 16.51 2.66 1.34
N ALA A 47 15.56 3.56 1.61
CA ALA A 47 15.85 5.00 1.73
C ALA A 47 14.96 5.66 2.78
N PHE A 48 15.47 6.71 3.43
CA PHE A 48 14.66 7.61 4.25
C PHE A 48 14.04 8.69 3.38
N ALA A 49 12.76 8.95 3.60
CA ALA A 49 12.03 9.97 2.87
C ALA A 49 12.36 11.37 3.42
N GLY A 50 12.60 12.31 2.51
CA GLY A 50 12.86 13.72 2.73
C GLY A 50 14.33 14.08 2.78
N ASP A 51 14.62 15.25 3.36
CA ASP A 51 15.99 15.71 3.51
C ASP A 51 16.78 14.78 4.45
N HIS A 52 17.88 14.24 3.92
CA HIS A 52 18.82 13.40 4.65
C HIS A 52 19.33 14.09 5.93
N ALA A 53 19.53 15.41 5.92
CA ALA A 53 19.99 16.14 7.09
C ALA A 53 19.00 16.04 8.28
N GLN A 54 17.71 15.82 8.00
CA GLN A 54 16.66 15.71 9.00
C GLN A 54 16.30 14.27 9.35
N ALA A 55 16.90 13.26 8.69
CA ALA A 55 16.54 11.87 8.86
C ALA A 55 16.67 11.40 10.32
N ALA A 56 17.76 11.77 11.01
CA ALA A 56 17.98 11.43 12.42
C ALA A 56 16.94 12.06 13.36
N GLN A 57 16.44 13.26 13.04
CA GLN A 57 15.41 13.93 13.83
C GLN A 57 14.02 13.33 13.58
N ARG A 58 13.73 13.00 12.32
CA ARG A 58 12.42 12.49 11.89
C ARG A 58 12.23 11.01 12.22
N PHE A 59 13.31 10.24 12.23
CA PHE A 59 13.31 8.79 12.42
C PHE A 59 14.35 8.38 13.48
N PRO A 60 14.19 8.85 14.74
CA PRO A 60 15.23 8.77 15.76
C PRO A 60 15.70 7.35 16.09
N TYR A 61 14.84 6.34 15.99
CA TYR A 61 15.20 4.95 16.25
C TYR A 61 15.63 4.23 14.96
N ALA A 62 14.85 4.31 13.88
CA ALA A 62 15.19 3.63 12.62
C ALA A 62 16.50 4.13 12.02
N TYR A 63 16.82 5.42 12.15
CA TYR A 63 18.10 5.97 11.69
C TYR A 63 19.29 5.39 12.47
N LYS A 64 19.16 5.21 13.79
CA LYS A 64 20.20 4.55 14.60
C LYS A 64 20.36 3.08 14.25
N VAL A 65 19.26 2.38 14.02
CA VAL A 65 19.27 0.99 13.54
C VAL A 65 20.02 0.89 12.22
N ASP A 66 19.74 1.77 11.25
CA ASP A 66 20.45 1.82 9.97
C ASP A 66 21.95 2.06 10.14
N GLN A 67 22.34 3.03 10.99
CA GLN A 67 23.75 3.30 11.29
C GLN A 67 24.46 2.10 11.93
N SER A 68 23.81 1.43 12.89
CA SER A 68 24.33 0.24 13.55
C SER A 68 24.54 -0.91 12.56
N LEU A 69 23.57 -1.15 11.68
CA LEU A 69 23.64 -2.19 10.66
C LEU A 69 24.68 -1.88 9.57
N LYS A 70 24.84 -0.60 9.19
CA LYS A 70 25.92 -0.14 8.31
C LYS A 70 27.29 -0.41 8.91
N ALA A 71 27.49 -0.06 10.19
CA ALA A 71 28.74 -0.35 10.91
C ALA A 71 29.02 -1.86 11.02
N ALA A 72 27.97 -2.69 11.13
CA ALA A 72 28.07 -4.14 11.15
C ALA A 72 28.19 -4.79 9.75
N GLY A 73 28.29 -4.01 8.67
CA GLY A 73 28.42 -4.53 7.29
C GLY A 73 27.15 -5.18 6.71
N THR A 74 25.99 -4.97 7.34
CA THR A 74 24.68 -5.53 6.95
C THR A 74 23.62 -4.44 6.79
N PRO A 75 23.87 -3.38 6.00
CA PRO A 75 22.98 -2.22 5.88
C PRO A 75 21.57 -2.62 5.44
N LEU A 76 20.56 -1.81 5.80
CA LEU A 76 19.15 -2.09 5.47
C LEU A 76 18.94 -2.30 3.96
N THR A 77 19.62 -1.50 3.12
CA THR A 77 19.61 -1.65 1.66
C THR A 77 20.01 -3.06 1.21
N ARG A 78 21.09 -3.60 1.76
CA ARG A 78 21.55 -4.96 1.43
C ARG A 78 20.50 -6.00 1.82
N GLN A 79 19.95 -5.89 3.03
CA GLN A 79 18.93 -6.83 3.51
C GLN A 79 17.66 -6.79 2.65
N VAL A 80 17.21 -5.60 2.23
CA VAL A 80 16.05 -5.45 1.34
C VAL A 80 16.31 -6.10 -0.01
N ILE A 81 17.46 -5.84 -0.62
CA ILE A 81 17.83 -6.42 -1.92
C ILE A 81 17.91 -7.95 -1.80
N GLU A 82 18.61 -8.47 -0.81
CA GLU A 82 18.74 -9.93 -0.61
C GLU A 82 17.36 -10.61 -0.49
N ARG A 83 16.42 -10.03 0.27
CA ARG A 83 15.07 -10.60 0.39
C ARG A 83 14.28 -10.55 -0.91
N VAL A 84 14.36 -9.46 -1.67
CA VAL A 84 13.67 -9.37 -2.97
C VAL A 84 14.20 -10.42 -3.95
N TYR A 85 15.50 -10.65 -3.97
CA TYR A 85 16.12 -11.62 -4.89
C TYR A 85 15.96 -13.07 -4.43
N ALA A 86 15.70 -13.30 -3.14
CA ALA A 86 15.38 -14.63 -2.59
C ALA A 86 13.98 -15.14 -2.99
N GLU A 87 13.04 -14.25 -3.32
CA GLU A 87 11.68 -14.65 -3.72
C GLU A 87 11.66 -15.25 -5.13
N PRO A 88 11.24 -16.51 -5.35
CA PRO A 88 11.21 -17.09 -6.69
C PRO A 88 10.09 -16.47 -7.56
N ASP A 89 8.96 -16.14 -6.95
CA ASP A 89 7.71 -15.82 -7.65
C ASP A 89 7.46 -14.30 -7.76
N ALA A 90 8.18 -13.64 -8.67
CA ALA A 90 7.96 -12.22 -8.98
C ALA A 90 7.24 -12.03 -10.31
N GLN A 91 6.18 -11.21 -10.31
CA GLN A 91 5.49 -10.78 -11.53
C GLN A 91 6.33 -9.80 -12.36
N LEU A 92 7.20 -9.04 -11.69
CA LEU A 92 8.16 -8.13 -12.33
C LEU A 92 9.45 -8.86 -12.69
N LYS A 93 9.96 -8.60 -13.88
CA LYS A 93 11.30 -9.04 -14.27
C LYS A 93 12.34 -8.21 -13.51
N ARG A 94 13.18 -8.88 -12.72
CA ARG A 94 14.26 -8.25 -11.94
C ARG A 94 15.49 -8.04 -12.81
N ALA A 95 16.10 -6.87 -12.72
CA ALA A 95 17.43 -6.64 -13.27
C ALA A 95 18.46 -7.56 -12.58
N ALA A 96 19.53 -7.93 -13.28
CA ALA A 96 20.65 -8.64 -12.65
C ALA A 96 21.39 -7.71 -11.64
N LEU A 97 21.90 -8.27 -10.54
CA LEU A 97 22.50 -7.51 -9.44
C LEU A 97 23.73 -6.70 -9.86
N ASP A 98 24.51 -7.22 -10.80
CA ASP A 98 25.70 -6.58 -11.40
C ASP A 98 25.36 -5.30 -12.18
N LYS A 99 24.13 -5.19 -12.70
CA LYS A 99 23.64 -3.99 -13.40
C LYS A 99 23.19 -2.86 -12.47
N LEU A 100 22.97 -3.15 -11.18
CA LEU A 100 22.57 -2.13 -10.19
C LEU A 100 23.69 -1.13 -9.88
N ALA A 101 24.95 -1.53 -10.07
CA ALA A 101 26.13 -0.71 -9.74
C ALA A 101 26.35 0.49 -10.69
N SER A 102 25.67 0.52 -11.85
CA SER A 102 25.88 1.52 -12.90
C SER A 102 24.55 2.10 -13.37
N LEU A 103 23.84 2.84 -12.50
CA LEU A 103 22.68 3.64 -12.92
C LEU A 103 23.10 4.81 -13.84
N LYS A 104 24.39 5.20 -13.84
CA LYS A 104 24.96 6.18 -14.76
C LYS A 104 25.15 5.55 -16.15
N GLY A 105 24.31 5.94 -17.11
CA GLY A 105 24.39 5.49 -18.50
C GLY A 105 23.63 4.19 -18.81
N SER A 106 22.94 3.61 -17.81
CA SER A 106 22.07 2.46 -18.00
C SER A 106 20.78 2.86 -18.73
N ASP A 107 20.37 2.03 -19.68
CA ASP A 107 19.07 2.16 -20.37
C ASP A 107 17.91 1.58 -19.54
N GLN A 108 18.19 1.12 -18.31
CA GLN A 108 17.17 0.68 -17.36
C GLN A 108 16.42 1.89 -16.82
N THR A 109 15.14 1.93 -17.11
CA THR A 109 14.25 3.07 -16.81
C THR A 109 13.56 2.94 -15.47
N LEU A 110 13.37 1.73 -14.91
CA LEU A 110 12.56 1.54 -13.71
C LEU A 110 13.39 1.14 -12.48
N LEU A 111 13.16 1.85 -11.37
CA LEU A 111 13.78 1.58 -10.09
C LEU A 111 12.71 1.34 -9.03
N SER A 112 12.94 0.38 -8.14
CA SER A 112 12.13 0.09 -6.97
C SER A 112 12.88 0.37 -5.67
N VAL A 113 12.24 1.02 -4.71
CA VAL A 113 12.80 1.36 -3.40
C VAL A 113 11.78 1.14 -2.29
N LEU A 114 12.22 0.63 -1.15
CA LEU A 114 11.50 0.74 0.12
C LEU A 114 11.80 2.11 0.71
N LEU A 115 10.85 3.03 0.59
CA LEU A 115 10.98 4.37 1.10
C LEU A 115 10.35 4.46 2.50
N PHE A 116 11.14 4.81 3.52
CA PHE A 116 10.69 4.95 4.89
C PHE A 116 10.15 6.36 5.15
N THR A 117 8.86 6.47 5.42
CA THR A 117 8.13 7.75 5.41
C THR A 117 7.73 8.23 6.80
N GLY A 118 7.64 7.34 7.78
CA GLY A 118 7.17 7.69 9.12
C GLY A 118 7.62 6.73 10.22
N GLU A 119 7.97 7.31 11.36
CA GLU A 119 8.20 6.60 12.62
C GLU A 119 7.33 7.25 13.69
N THR A 120 6.68 6.45 14.52
CA THR A 120 5.94 6.92 15.69
C THR A 120 6.15 5.93 16.82
N VAL A 121 6.74 6.41 17.91
CA VAL A 121 6.99 5.65 19.13
C VAL A 121 6.37 6.42 20.29
N SER A 122 5.49 5.77 21.04
CA SER A 122 4.82 6.35 22.22
C SER A 122 4.88 5.37 23.38
N THR A 123 5.15 5.87 24.58
CA THR A 123 5.02 5.09 25.82
C THR A 123 4.04 5.75 26.77
N GLU A 124 3.12 4.97 27.32
CA GLU A 124 2.05 5.47 28.17
C GLU A 124 1.88 4.57 29.41
N GLN A 125 1.77 5.19 30.59
CA GLN A 125 1.49 4.48 31.83
C GLN A 125 -0.01 4.14 31.89
N PHE A 126 -0.32 2.86 32.10
CA PHE A 126 -1.67 2.35 32.27
C PHE A 126 -1.73 1.49 33.55
N GLY A 127 -2.22 2.08 34.63
CA GLY A 127 -2.24 1.41 35.93
C GLY A 127 -0.85 0.95 36.35
N SER A 128 -0.64 -0.36 36.47
CA SER A 128 0.64 -0.97 36.89
C SER A 128 1.58 -1.34 35.73
N TYR A 129 1.21 -1.10 34.47
CA TYR A 129 2.04 -1.40 33.30
C TYR A 129 2.28 -0.17 32.44
N VAL A 130 3.37 -0.18 31.68
CA VAL A 130 3.70 0.78 30.63
C VAL A 130 3.45 0.11 29.29
N LYS A 131 2.66 0.76 28.45
CA LYS A 131 2.38 0.33 27.09
C LYS A 131 3.26 1.09 26.12
N THR A 132 3.84 0.39 25.17
CA THR A 132 4.63 0.94 24.07
C THR A 132 3.88 0.72 22.76
N PHE A 133 3.68 1.80 22.02
CA PHE A 133 3.16 1.78 20.66
C PHE A 133 4.28 2.14 19.70
N VAL A 134 4.55 1.26 18.73
CA VAL A 134 5.47 1.52 17.62
C VAL A 134 4.70 1.41 16.31
N ASN A 135 4.78 2.44 15.48
CA ASN A 135 4.24 2.43 14.13
C ASN A 135 5.30 2.88 13.14
N LEU A 136 5.60 2.02 12.17
CA LEU A 136 6.53 2.30 11.09
C LEU A 136 5.77 2.34 9.78
N ARG A 137 6.08 3.34 8.97
CA ARG A 137 5.37 3.67 7.74
C ARG A 137 6.38 3.81 6.62
N GLY A 138 6.02 3.25 5.46
CA GLY A 138 6.84 3.32 4.28
C GLY A 138 6.04 3.07 3.01
N ASP A 139 6.71 3.17 1.88
CA ASP A 139 6.16 3.08 0.55
C ASP A 139 7.01 2.12 -0.29
N ALA A 140 6.37 1.15 -0.94
CA ALA A 140 7.02 0.40 -2.02
C ALA A 140 6.82 1.19 -3.32
N VAL A 141 7.85 1.94 -3.71
CA VAL A 141 7.79 2.84 -4.88
C VAL A 141 8.47 2.17 -6.06
N ILE A 142 7.80 2.12 -7.22
CA ILE A 142 8.43 1.94 -8.52
C ILE A 142 8.38 3.28 -9.25
N PHE A 143 9.50 3.77 -9.72
CA PHE A 143 9.58 5.03 -10.45
C PHE A 143 10.39 4.89 -11.73
N ASP A 144 10.11 5.78 -12.68
CA ASP A 144 10.92 5.95 -13.86
C ASP A 144 12.05 6.94 -13.59
N PHE A 145 13.28 6.47 -13.72
CA PHE A 145 14.50 7.21 -13.46
C PHE A 145 14.72 8.36 -14.45
N LYS A 146 14.34 8.19 -15.72
CA LYS A 146 14.54 9.21 -16.76
C LYS A 146 13.52 10.34 -16.61
N THR A 147 12.25 10.00 -16.36
CA THR A 147 11.17 11.00 -16.26
C THR A 147 10.98 11.56 -14.85
N LYS A 148 11.56 10.91 -13.83
CA LYS A 148 11.39 11.24 -12.40
C LYS A 148 9.92 11.18 -11.95
N THR A 149 9.18 10.20 -12.46
CA THR A 149 7.76 10.00 -12.15
C THR A 149 7.52 8.69 -11.41
N ILE A 150 6.66 8.72 -10.41
CA ILE A 150 6.19 7.52 -9.73
C ILE A 150 5.29 6.73 -10.70
N VAL A 151 5.65 5.47 -10.95
CA VAL A 151 4.92 4.53 -11.79
C VAL A 151 3.95 3.71 -10.96
N ARG A 152 4.42 3.23 -9.80
CA ARG A 152 3.60 2.55 -8.79
C ARG A 152 4.01 2.99 -7.41
N ASN A 153 3.04 3.10 -6.52
CA ASN A 153 3.29 3.26 -5.10
C ASN A 153 2.31 2.41 -4.30
N TYR A 154 2.86 1.67 -3.33
CA TYR A 154 2.07 0.86 -2.42
C TYR A 154 2.43 1.25 -0.98
N PRO A 155 1.55 1.99 -0.30
CA PRO A 155 1.73 2.32 1.11
C PRO A 155 1.82 1.06 1.97
N ILE A 156 2.70 1.11 2.96
CA ILE A 156 2.97 0.05 3.93
C ILE A 156 2.93 0.68 5.32
N SER A 157 2.18 0.06 6.22
CA SER A 157 2.14 0.42 7.63
C SER A 157 2.22 -0.83 8.48
N VAL A 158 3.13 -0.84 9.45
CA VAL A 158 3.29 -1.91 10.42
C VAL A 158 3.22 -1.34 11.82
N ILE A 159 2.56 -2.07 12.72
CA ILE A 159 2.29 -1.64 14.09
C ILE A 159 2.74 -2.76 15.03
N LEU A 160 3.34 -2.36 16.14
CA LEU A 160 3.64 -3.22 17.28
C LEU A 160 3.13 -2.56 18.56
N PHE A 161 2.50 -3.38 19.40
CA PHE A 161 2.21 -3.05 20.78
C PHE A 161 3.04 -3.94 21.69
N ASP A 162 3.70 -3.32 22.66
CA ASP A 162 4.40 -4.00 23.73
C ASP A 162 3.91 -3.49 25.09
N ALA A 163 4.04 -4.32 26.13
CA ALA A 163 3.62 -3.97 27.49
C ALA A 163 4.62 -4.49 28.51
N GLY A 164 5.12 -3.59 29.35
CA GLY A 164 6.08 -3.89 30.41
C GLY A 164 5.66 -3.33 31.76
N THR A 165 6.37 -3.67 32.83
CA THR A 165 6.10 -3.16 34.20
C THR A 165 6.87 -1.87 34.52
N ARG A 166 7.73 -1.42 33.60
CA ARG A 166 8.53 -0.19 33.72
C ARG A 166 8.63 0.52 32.38
N GLN A 167 9.07 1.78 32.42
CA GLN A 167 9.41 2.50 31.19
C GLN A 167 10.52 1.78 30.41
N PRO A 168 10.35 1.55 29.10
CA PRO A 168 11.41 1.06 28.25
C PRO A 168 12.57 2.05 28.17
N THR A 169 13.78 1.51 28.13
CA THR A 169 14.99 2.28 27.84
C THR A 169 15.06 2.63 26.35
N PRO A 170 15.83 3.67 25.97
CA PRO A 170 16.03 3.97 24.55
C PRO A 170 16.55 2.80 23.71
N ALA A 171 17.40 1.94 24.30
CA ALA A 171 17.93 0.75 23.63
C ALA A 171 16.86 -0.32 23.39
N GLU A 172 15.91 -0.47 24.33
CA GLU A 172 14.77 -1.39 24.16
C GLU A 172 13.82 -0.90 23.07
N LEU A 173 13.56 0.42 23.02
CA LEU A 173 12.77 1.02 21.94
C LEU A 173 13.45 0.85 20.58
N GLU A 174 14.76 1.04 20.51
CA GLU A 174 15.55 0.77 19.29
C GLU A 174 15.45 -0.70 18.87
N ALA A 175 15.51 -1.65 19.83
CA ALA A 175 15.36 -3.07 19.55
C ALA A 175 13.96 -3.41 19.01
N LEU A 176 12.90 -2.81 19.56
CA LEU A 176 11.53 -2.96 19.05
C LEU A 176 11.39 -2.41 17.63
N VAL A 177 11.96 -1.24 17.34
CA VAL A 177 11.96 -0.66 15.99
C VAL A 177 12.75 -1.54 15.02
N ARG A 178 13.93 -2.03 15.42
CA ARG A 178 14.74 -2.94 14.60
C ARG A 178 13.98 -4.20 14.26
N ASP A 179 13.38 -4.84 15.26
CA ASP A 179 12.59 -6.05 15.08
C ASP A 179 11.41 -5.80 14.13
N LEU A 180 10.65 -4.72 14.31
CA LEU A 180 9.54 -4.38 13.42
C LEU A 180 9.98 -4.03 11.98
N LEU A 181 11.18 -3.48 11.79
CA LEU A 181 11.78 -3.26 10.48
C LEU A 181 12.08 -4.58 9.77
N VAL A 182 12.78 -5.50 10.46
CA VAL A 182 13.47 -6.64 9.81
C VAL A 182 12.82 -8.00 10.07
N ARG A 183 11.82 -8.16 10.94
CA ARG A 183 11.22 -9.48 11.18
C ARG A 183 10.69 -10.12 9.90
N ALA A 184 10.78 -11.44 9.82
CA ALA A 184 10.47 -12.21 8.61
C ALA A 184 8.97 -12.50 8.43
N ASP A 185 8.15 -12.25 9.46
CA ASP A 185 6.72 -12.48 9.38
C ASP A 185 5.99 -11.34 8.65
N SER A 186 4.67 -11.51 8.47
CA SER A 186 3.82 -10.51 7.83
C SER A 186 3.65 -9.20 8.63
N GLY A 187 4.20 -9.10 9.85
CA GLY A 187 4.26 -7.88 10.62
C GLY A 187 5.48 -7.01 10.33
N GLY A 188 6.51 -7.53 9.63
CA GLY A 188 7.73 -6.78 9.31
C GLY A 188 7.60 -5.83 8.14
N LEU A 189 8.19 -4.63 8.25
CA LEU A 189 8.16 -3.61 7.18
C LEU A 189 8.81 -4.12 5.89
N MET A 190 10.01 -4.72 5.99
CA MET A 190 10.71 -5.28 4.83
C MET A 190 9.93 -6.43 4.18
N THR A 191 9.31 -7.29 4.99
CA THR A 191 8.52 -8.41 4.48
C THR A 191 7.28 -7.91 3.72
N GLN A 192 6.63 -6.87 4.24
CA GLN A 192 5.52 -6.22 3.53
C GLN A 192 5.97 -5.60 2.21
N TYR A 193 7.15 -4.96 2.15
CA TYR A 193 7.72 -4.44 0.92
C TYR A 193 7.96 -5.54 -0.12
N VAL A 194 8.64 -6.61 0.28
CA VAL A 194 8.91 -7.77 -0.59
C VAL A 194 7.61 -8.33 -1.14
N LYS A 195 6.61 -8.57 -0.27
CA LYS A 195 5.29 -9.04 -0.68
C LYS A 195 4.58 -8.12 -1.68
N ARG A 196 4.74 -6.80 -1.55
CA ARG A 196 4.10 -5.83 -2.45
C ARG A 196 4.78 -5.84 -3.80
N ILE A 197 6.10 -5.85 -3.82
CA ILE A 197 6.86 -5.70 -5.06
C ILE A 197 6.89 -6.99 -5.88
N THR A 198 6.82 -8.17 -5.26
CA THR A 198 6.70 -9.45 -5.98
C THR A 198 5.33 -9.60 -6.65
N ALA A 199 4.28 -9.07 -6.02
CA ALA A 199 2.92 -9.05 -6.58
C ALA A 199 2.65 -7.85 -7.51
N ALA A 200 3.56 -6.87 -7.57
CA ALA A 200 3.37 -5.66 -8.35
C ALA A 200 3.39 -5.93 -9.85
N THR A 201 2.68 -5.08 -10.61
CA THR A 201 2.68 -5.11 -12.08
C THR A 201 2.85 -3.71 -12.61
N LEU A 202 3.47 -3.59 -13.79
CA LEU A 202 3.61 -2.31 -14.46
C LEU A 202 2.24 -1.86 -15.01
N PRO A 203 1.92 -0.56 -14.89
CA PRO A 203 0.67 -0.02 -15.41
C PRO A 203 0.61 -0.18 -16.93
N ARG A 204 -0.60 -0.37 -17.43
CA ARG A 204 -0.87 -0.28 -18.88
C ARG A 204 -0.96 1.20 -19.26
N PRO A 205 -0.80 1.53 -20.55
CA PRO A 205 -1.13 2.88 -21.02
C PRO A 205 -2.54 3.29 -20.58
N ALA A 206 -2.70 4.53 -20.13
CA ALA A 206 -3.95 5.10 -19.61
C ALA A 206 -4.50 4.50 -18.29
N THR A 207 -3.68 3.77 -17.51
CA THR A 207 -4.05 3.41 -16.13
C THR A 207 -4.29 4.68 -15.30
N ARG A 208 -5.46 4.78 -14.67
CA ARG A 208 -5.83 5.91 -13.83
C ARG A 208 -5.14 5.83 -12.47
N THR A 209 -4.81 6.98 -11.93
CA THR A 209 -4.14 7.15 -10.64
C THR A 209 -5.14 7.41 -9.53
N MET A 210 -4.79 7.01 -8.31
CA MET A 210 -5.61 7.21 -7.13
C MET A 210 -4.74 7.78 -6.03
N GLN A 211 -5.32 8.65 -5.20
CA GLN A 211 -4.65 9.23 -4.05
C GLN A 211 -5.61 9.23 -2.86
N ILE A 212 -5.07 9.22 -1.65
CA ILE A 212 -5.85 9.36 -0.41
C ILE A 212 -5.49 10.70 0.19
N LYS A 213 -6.43 11.59 0.41
CA LYS A 213 -6.16 12.85 1.11
C LYS A 213 -5.88 12.60 2.59
N PRO A 214 -5.19 13.53 3.29
CA PRO A 214 -5.11 13.49 4.74
C PRO A 214 -6.50 13.30 5.36
N ALA A 215 -6.60 12.33 6.26
CA ALA A 215 -7.86 11.92 6.85
C ALA A 215 -8.38 13.03 7.77
N THR A 216 -9.70 13.10 7.90
CA THR A 216 -10.33 14.00 8.86
C THR A 216 -10.52 13.27 10.19
N VAL A 217 -10.12 13.89 11.30
CA VAL A 217 -10.31 13.34 12.64
C VAL A 217 -11.04 14.36 13.47
N THR A 218 -12.22 14.01 13.97
CA THR A 218 -12.96 14.91 14.84
C THR A 218 -12.25 15.04 16.19
N PRO A 219 -12.49 16.13 16.94
CA PRO A 219 -11.96 16.26 18.30
C PRO A 219 -12.37 15.10 19.23
N GLU A 220 -13.60 14.59 19.07
CA GLU A 220 -14.12 13.44 19.85
C GLU A 220 -13.33 12.16 19.56
N ALA A 221 -13.05 11.87 18.28
CA ALA A 221 -12.25 10.71 17.89
C ALA A 221 -10.78 10.87 18.34
N LEU A 222 -10.21 12.06 18.15
CA LEU A 222 -8.82 12.37 18.49
C LEU A 222 -8.52 12.16 19.97
N ALA A 223 -9.48 12.50 20.85
CA ALA A 223 -9.34 12.36 22.30
C ALA A 223 -9.12 10.91 22.77
N LEU A 224 -9.49 9.92 21.94
CA LEU A 224 -9.38 8.49 22.25
C LEU A 224 -8.20 7.81 21.54
N LEU A 225 -7.38 8.56 20.81
CA LEU A 225 -6.14 8.07 20.20
C LEU A 225 -4.97 8.09 21.22
N PRO A 226 -3.92 7.29 20.99
CA PRO A 226 -2.67 7.37 21.78
C PRO A 226 -2.11 8.79 21.83
N ALA A 227 -1.43 9.13 22.92
CA ALA A 227 -0.91 10.48 23.20
C ALA A 227 -0.10 11.06 22.03
N ALA A 228 0.80 10.27 21.42
CA ALA A 228 1.59 10.71 20.28
C ALA A 228 0.74 11.17 19.06
N LEU A 229 -0.46 10.62 18.88
CA LEU A 229 -1.38 11.03 17.82
C LEU A 229 -2.33 12.13 18.30
N ARG A 230 -2.83 12.01 19.54
CA ARG A 230 -3.72 12.97 20.18
C ARG A 230 -3.10 14.37 20.26
N ASP A 231 -1.82 14.45 20.61
CA ASP A 231 -1.08 15.72 20.76
C ASP A 231 -0.59 16.28 19.41
N SER A 232 -0.86 15.60 18.30
CA SER A 232 -0.46 16.02 16.96
C SER A 232 -1.54 15.66 15.92
N PRO A 233 -2.61 16.47 15.77
CA PRO A 233 -3.74 16.18 14.88
C PRO A 233 -3.34 15.92 13.42
N ALA A 234 -2.34 16.65 12.91
CA ALA A 234 -1.82 16.44 11.56
C ALA A 234 -1.16 15.06 11.40
N LEU A 235 -0.42 14.61 12.41
CA LEU A 235 0.17 13.27 12.44
C LEU A 235 -0.91 12.19 12.54
N ALA A 236 -1.94 12.39 13.39
CA ALA A 236 -3.07 11.47 13.45
C ALA A 236 -3.76 11.31 12.09
N SER A 237 -4.04 12.44 11.43
CA SER A 237 -4.64 12.48 10.09
C SER A 237 -3.80 11.71 9.07
N GLN A 238 -2.48 11.91 9.08
CA GLN A 238 -1.56 11.22 8.19
C GLN A 238 -1.51 9.71 8.48
N VAL A 239 -1.32 9.30 9.74
CA VAL A 239 -1.24 7.88 10.15
C VAL A 239 -2.50 7.13 9.76
N LEU A 240 -3.68 7.73 9.95
CA LEU A 240 -4.96 7.11 9.60
C LEU A 240 -5.13 6.94 8.08
N SER A 241 -4.68 7.92 7.30
CA SER A 241 -4.69 7.87 5.83
C SER A 241 -3.77 6.80 5.29
N GLU A 242 -2.56 6.73 5.84
CA GLU A 242 -1.54 5.77 5.44
C GLU A 242 -1.95 4.35 5.85
N ALA A 243 -2.58 4.17 7.02
CA ALA A 243 -3.16 2.90 7.43
C ALA A 243 -4.30 2.46 6.48
N PHE A 244 -5.22 3.37 6.12
CA PHE A 244 -6.28 3.08 5.16
C PHE A 244 -5.71 2.72 3.78
N GLY A 245 -4.74 3.50 3.29
CA GLY A 245 -4.07 3.25 2.02
C GLY A 245 -3.29 1.95 1.97
N ALA A 246 -2.60 1.62 3.06
CA ALA A 246 -1.90 0.34 3.18
C ALA A 246 -2.86 -0.84 3.09
N VAL A 247 -4.05 -0.74 3.73
CA VAL A 247 -5.10 -1.76 3.67
C VAL A 247 -5.72 -1.86 2.27
N LEU A 248 -6.07 -0.74 1.63
CA LEU A 248 -6.60 -0.73 0.27
C LEU A 248 -5.60 -1.36 -0.70
N SER A 249 -4.35 -0.89 -0.66
CA SER A 249 -3.26 -1.46 -1.45
C SER A 249 -3.08 -2.96 -1.17
N ALA A 250 -3.13 -3.39 0.10
CA ALA A 250 -2.98 -4.80 0.50
C ALA A 250 -4.04 -5.71 -0.11
N LYS A 251 -5.29 -5.27 -0.03
CA LYS A 251 -6.45 -6.12 -0.33
C LYS A 251 -6.84 -6.02 -1.80
N LEU A 252 -6.61 -4.87 -2.41
CA LEU A 252 -7.04 -4.60 -3.78
C LEU A 252 -5.88 -4.64 -4.76
N GLY A 253 -4.62 -4.55 -4.32
CA GLY A 253 -3.46 -4.50 -5.22
C GLY A 253 -3.40 -3.21 -6.04
N VAL A 254 -4.09 -2.16 -5.58
CA VAL A 254 -4.14 -0.87 -6.27
C VAL A 254 -2.95 0.00 -5.92
N SER A 255 -2.44 0.72 -6.92
CA SER A 255 -1.43 1.74 -6.72
C SER A 255 -2.07 3.01 -6.17
N LEU A 256 -1.45 3.60 -5.16
CA LEU A 256 -1.92 4.83 -4.53
C LEU A 256 -0.77 5.83 -4.56
N LEU A 257 -0.95 6.94 -5.27
CA LEU A 257 0.00 8.04 -5.23
C LEU A 257 0.19 8.49 -3.77
N PRO A 258 1.43 8.76 -3.34
CA PRO A 258 1.67 9.26 -2.01
C PRO A 258 1.01 10.63 -1.87
N THR A 259 0.59 10.99 -0.66
CA THR A 259 0.42 12.40 -0.30
C THR A 259 1.79 12.91 0.09
N GLY A 260 2.32 13.91 -0.62
CA GLY A 260 3.68 14.43 -0.40
C GLY A 260 4.02 14.64 1.09
N MET A 261 5.31 14.57 1.42
CA MET A 261 5.76 14.80 2.80
C MET A 261 5.60 16.27 3.17
N GLY A 262 4.66 16.56 4.07
CA GLY A 262 4.53 17.86 4.72
C GLY A 262 3.82 18.92 3.87
N GLY A 263 2.51 19.06 4.09
CA GLY A 263 1.72 20.28 3.86
C GLY A 263 1.52 20.77 2.41
N ALA A 264 2.45 20.51 1.50
CA ALA A 264 2.38 20.86 0.10
C ALA A 264 2.35 19.57 -0.72
N MET A 265 1.20 19.26 -1.31
CA MET A 265 1.11 18.29 -2.39
C MET A 265 2.15 18.66 -3.45
N GLY A 266 3.14 17.80 -3.73
CA GLY A 266 3.95 18.02 -4.94
C GLY A 266 5.33 17.39 -5.01
N ALA A 267 6.03 17.16 -3.90
CA ALA A 267 7.39 16.63 -3.97
C ALA A 267 7.69 15.56 -2.92
N MET A 268 8.29 14.46 -3.36
CA MET A 268 8.86 13.43 -2.51
C MET A 268 10.34 13.34 -2.82
N SER A 269 11.19 13.55 -1.83
CA SER A 269 12.64 13.42 -2.00
C SER A 269 13.19 12.28 -1.17
N PHE A 270 14.33 11.71 -1.58
CA PHE A 270 15.12 10.79 -0.76
C PHE A 270 16.55 10.68 -1.28
N ARG A 271 17.41 10.09 -0.45
CA ARG A 271 18.78 9.73 -0.83
C ARG A 271 18.98 8.22 -0.68
N LEU A 272 19.55 7.61 -1.71
CA LEU A 272 19.97 6.21 -1.70
C LEU A 272 21.34 6.07 -1.01
N ASP A 273 21.65 4.86 -0.56
CA ASP A 273 22.94 4.55 0.09
C ASP A 273 24.16 4.75 -0.82
N ASN A 274 23.97 4.74 -2.15
CA ASN A 274 25.03 5.05 -3.11
C ASN A 274 25.34 6.56 -3.20
N GLY A 275 24.63 7.41 -2.44
CA GLY A 275 24.79 8.86 -2.40
C GLY A 275 23.88 9.63 -3.35
N ASP A 276 23.18 8.96 -4.26
CA ASP A 276 22.29 9.62 -5.21
C ASP A 276 21.04 10.17 -4.50
N ALA A 277 20.72 11.44 -4.77
CA ALA A 277 19.50 12.09 -4.29
C ALA A 277 18.47 12.21 -5.41
N TYR A 278 17.21 12.00 -5.06
CA TYR A 278 16.08 12.00 -5.99
C TYR A 278 14.96 12.87 -5.47
N ASP A 279 14.34 13.60 -6.39
CA ASP A 279 13.12 14.39 -6.16
C ASP A 279 12.07 13.95 -7.19
N PHE A 280 10.90 13.55 -6.71
CA PHE A 280 9.75 13.13 -7.51
C PHE A 280 8.67 14.18 -7.46
N LYS A 281 8.10 14.48 -8.62
CA LYS A 281 6.85 15.26 -8.68
C LYS A 281 5.69 14.34 -8.42
N VAL A 282 4.93 14.62 -7.36
CA VAL A 282 3.70 13.92 -7.04
C VAL A 282 2.54 14.76 -7.55
N GLY A 283 1.94 14.33 -8.66
CA GLY A 283 0.72 14.95 -9.19
C GLY A 283 -0.51 14.65 -8.32
N GLU A 284 -1.62 15.28 -8.66
CA GLU A 284 -2.92 14.90 -8.10
C GLU A 284 -3.43 13.62 -8.77
N GLY A 285 -4.07 12.74 -7.99
CA GLY A 285 -4.66 11.52 -8.54
C GLY A 285 -5.91 11.82 -9.39
N ASP A 286 -6.13 11.01 -10.44
CA ASP A 286 -7.38 11.05 -11.23
C ASP A 286 -8.61 10.77 -10.34
N TYR A 287 -8.42 10.02 -9.26
CA TYR A 287 -9.42 9.85 -8.20
C TYR A 287 -8.84 10.05 -6.82
N LEU A 288 -9.71 10.48 -5.91
CA LEU A 288 -9.36 10.81 -4.54
C LEU A 288 -10.24 10.05 -3.56
N PHE A 289 -9.61 9.56 -2.50
CA PHE A 289 -10.29 9.14 -1.29
C PHE A 289 -10.22 10.24 -0.22
N ASP A 290 -11.37 10.66 0.29
CA ASP A 290 -11.47 11.36 1.57
C ASP A 290 -11.94 10.36 2.61
N VAL A 291 -11.19 10.21 3.70
CA VAL A 291 -11.53 9.31 4.80
C VAL A 291 -11.60 10.12 6.08
N GLY A 292 -12.52 9.78 6.97
CA GLY A 292 -12.59 10.39 8.27
C GLY A 292 -12.99 9.44 9.38
N VAL A 293 -12.58 9.79 10.59
CA VAL A 293 -12.98 9.13 11.83
C VAL A 293 -13.79 10.14 12.64
N ASN A 294 -15.08 9.83 12.78
CA ASN A 294 -16.07 10.70 13.40
C ASN A 294 -16.12 10.54 14.91
N LYS A 295 -16.07 9.29 15.41
CA LYS A 295 -16.01 8.99 16.85
C LYS A 295 -15.73 7.52 17.11
N PHE A 296 -15.33 7.23 18.34
CA PHE A 296 -15.29 5.88 18.90
C PHE A 296 -16.32 5.73 20.01
N VAL A 297 -16.92 4.56 20.14
CA VAL A 297 -17.99 4.28 21.10
C VAL A 297 -17.71 2.96 21.81
N LYS A 298 -17.93 2.90 23.12
CA LYS A 298 -17.89 1.67 23.90
C LYS A 298 -19.29 1.39 24.46
N VAL A 299 -19.83 0.20 24.19
CA VAL A 299 -21.15 -0.22 24.67
C VAL A 299 -21.01 -1.56 25.38
N LYS A 300 -21.63 -1.74 26.55
CA LYS A 300 -21.70 -3.05 27.20
C LYS A 300 -22.57 -3.98 26.34
N ALA A 301 -21.98 -5.05 25.84
CA ALA A 301 -22.64 -6.02 24.95
C ALA A 301 -23.32 -7.16 25.72
N GLY A 302 -22.82 -7.47 26.92
CA GLY A 302 -23.35 -8.54 27.77
C GLY A 302 -22.46 -8.81 28.98
N GLU A 303 -22.97 -9.53 29.96
CA GLU A 303 -22.27 -9.89 31.20
C GLU A 303 -22.59 -11.33 31.59
N SER A 304 -21.58 -12.07 32.05
CA SER A 304 -21.72 -13.44 32.55
C SER A 304 -20.76 -13.69 33.72
N GLY A 305 -20.84 -14.87 34.35
CA GLY A 305 -19.89 -15.26 35.41
C GLY A 305 -18.42 -15.30 34.96
N ALA A 306 -18.16 -15.35 33.65
CA ALA A 306 -16.81 -15.28 33.08
C ALA A 306 -16.28 -13.84 32.91
N GLY A 307 -17.15 -12.82 32.97
CA GLY A 307 -16.78 -11.42 32.82
C GLY A 307 -17.79 -10.57 32.02
N THR A 308 -17.41 -9.33 31.74
CA THR A 308 -18.22 -8.38 30.95
C THR A 308 -17.69 -8.28 29.53
N SER A 309 -18.58 -8.34 28.54
CA SER A 309 -18.27 -8.08 27.14
C SER A 309 -18.61 -6.64 26.75
N PHE A 310 -17.71 -5.99 26.04
CA PHE A 310 -17.89 -4.65 25.50
C PHE A 310 -17.78 -4.70 23.97
N ALA A 311 -18.71 -4.03 23.29
CA ALA A 311 -18.63 -3.72 21.88
C ALA A 311 -17.95 -2.36 21.70
N TYR A 312 -16.84 -2.35 20.98
CA TYR A 312 -16.08 -1.16 20.60
C TYR A 312 -16.42 -0.79 19.17
N GLY A 313 -17.12 0.32 19.01
CA GLY A 313 -17.56 0.86 17.74
C GLY A 313 -16.65 1.98 17.25
N VAL A 314 -16.49 2.05 15.94
CA VAL A 314 -15.94 3.21 15.22
C VAL A 314 -16.98 3.69 14.22
N TYR A 315 -17.12 5.01 14.11
CA TYR A 315 -17.90 5.68 13.08
C TYR A 315 -16.93 6.51 12.24
N GLY A 316 -16.97 6.34 10.93
CA GLY A 316 -16.16 7.11 10.00
C GLY A 316 -16.94 7.46 8.74
N ASN A 317 -16.35 8.29 7.89
CA ASN A 317 -16.87 8.57 6.56
C ASN A 317 -15.84 8.15 5.52
N VAL A 318 -16.33 7.66 4.38
CA VAL A 318 -15.49 7.43 3.21
C VAL A 318 -16.16 8.08 2.02
N ARG A 319 -15.37 8.80 1.24
CA ARG A 319 -15.74 9.38 -0.05
C ARG A 319 -14.70 8.99 -1.07
N PHE A 320 -15.13 8.51 -2.24
CA PHE A 320 -14.28 8.21 -3.39
C PHE A 320 -14.88 8.92 -4.60
N TYR A 321 -14.11 9.81 -5.24
CA TYR A 321 -14.62 10.72 -6.26
C TYR A 321 -13.56 11.11 -7.29
N GLU A 322 -14.03 11.56 -8.46
CA GLU A 322 -13.20 12.24 -9.46
C GLU A 322 -13.20 13.75 -9.16
N PRO A 323 -12.03 14.40 -8.96
CA PRO A 323 -11.96 15.79 -8.55
C PRO A 323 -12.45 16.78 -9.61
N LEU A 324 -12.19 16.51 -10.89
CA LEU A 324 -12.48 17.46 -11.98
C LEU A 324 -13.98 17.70 -12.16
N THR A 325 -14.78 16.65 -12.09
CA THR A 325 -16.25 16.72 -12.21
C THR A 325 -16.96 16.70 -10.86
N ASN A 326 -16.21 16.46 -9.77
CA ASN A 326 -16.73 16.25 -8.42
C ASN A 326 -17.77 15.10 -8.36
N THR A 327 -17.59 14.07 -9.20
CA THR A 327 -18.48 12.91 -9.27
C THR A 327 -18.14 11.91 -8.18
N ASP A 328 -19.09 11.65 -7.28
CA ASP A 328 -18.96 10.66 -6.20
C ASP A 328 -19.27 9.25 -6.72
N TYR A 329 -18.30 8.33 -6.60
CA TYR A 329 -18.47 6.89 -6.84
C TYR A 329 -18.81 6.14 -5.56
N PHE A 330 -18.28 6.61 -4.43
CA PHE A 330 -18.67 6.18 -3.10
C PHE A 330 -18.77 7.39 -2.18
N ARG A 331 -19.80 7.46 -1.37
CA ARG A 331 -19.95 8.42 -0.28
C ARG A 331 -20.91 7.87 0.75
N SER A 332 -20.39 7.51 1.92
CA SER A 332 -21.22 7.11 3.04
C SER A 332 -20.48 7.26 4.35
N ASP A 333 -21.22 7.56 5.40
CA ASP A 333 -20.81 7.21 6.76
C ASP A 333 -20.87 5.68 6.88
N ILE A 334 -19.84 5.11 7.50
CA ILE A 334 -19.71 3.67 7.73
C ILE A 334 -19.33 3.44 9.19
N LYS A 335 -19.89 2.37 9.78
CA LYS A 335 -19.57 1.96 11.15
C LYS A 335 -19.05 0.53 11.20
N ASN A 336 -18.15 0.27 12.13
CA ASN A 336 -17.74 -1.08 12.47
C ASN A 336 -17.74 -1.26 13.99
N GLY A 337 -18.01 -2.47 14.45
CA GLY A 337 -17.93 -2.84 15.85
C GLY A 337 -17.13 -4.12 16.03
N GLU A 338 -16.30 -4.18 17.07
CA GLU A 338 -15.58 -5.38 17.50
C GLU A 338 -15.91 -5.66 18.98
N VAL A 339 -16.17 -6.93 19.31
CA VAL A 339 -16.52 -7.32 20.69
C VAL A 339 -15.28 -7.85 21.39
N LYS A 340 -14.99 -7.34 22.58
CA LYS A 340 -13.92 -7.82 23.47
C LYS A 340 -14.53 -8.28 24.79
N LEU A 341 -14.16 -9.49 25.19
CA LEU A 341 -14.48 -10.02 26.52
C LEU A 341 -13.43 -9.52 27.52
N VAL A 342 -13.89 -8.95 28.62
CA VAL A 342 -13.08 -8.56 29.78
C VAL A 342 -13.33 -9.58 30.88
N PRO A 343 -12.35 -10.44 31.21
CA PRO A 343 -12.50 -11.45 32.25
C PRO A 343 -12.83 -10.86 33.63
N ALA A 344 -13.60 -11.60 34.43
CA ALA A 344 -13.85 -11.25 35.82
C ALA A 344 -12.52 -11.19 36.59
N GLY A 345 -12.25 -10.04 37.25
CA GLY A 345 -11.01 -9.78 38.00
C GLY A 345 -9.99 -8.88 37.29
N GLN A 346 -10.22 -8.51 36.03
CA GLN A 346 -9.37 -7.52 35.36
C GLN A 346 -9.69 -6.09 35.87
N VAL A 347 -8.72 -5.47 36.54
CA VAL A 347 -8.87 -4.16 37.22
C VAL A 347 -8.74 -2.97 36.26
N SER A 348 -8.02 -3.12 35.14
CA SER A 348 -7.84 -2.08 34.13
C SER A 348 -8.10 -2.62 32.73
N VAL A 349 -8.94 -1.93 31.96
CA VAL A 349 -9.23 -2.25 30.55
C VAL A 349 -8.72 -1.12 29.69
N ASP A 350 -7.65 -1.39 28.94
CA ASP A 350 -7.22 -0.52 27.85
C ASP A 350 -8.15 -0.71 26.64
N ASP A 351 -8.84 0.38 26.32
CA ASP A 351 -9.82 0.50 25.24
C ASP A 351 -9.15 0.89 23.90
N ALA A 352 -7.95 1.47 23.93
CA ALA A 352 -7.28 2.00 22.73
C ALA A 352 -6.96 0.89 21.71
N ALA A 353 -6.47 -0.26 22.18
CA ALA A 353 -6.24 -1.41 21.32
C ALA A 353 -7.54 -1.96 20.71
N ALA A 354 -8.67 -1.86 21.42
CA ALA A 354 -9.96 -2.30 20.92
C ALA A 354 -10.53 -1.30 19.88
N TYR A 355 -10.32 0.00 20.07
CA TYR A 355 -10.64 1.03 19.07
C TYR A 355 -9.79 0.91 17.81
N GLU A 356 -8.49 0.64 17.95
CA GLU A 356 -7.61 0.35 16.80
C GLU A 356 -8.09 -0.89 16.05
N ALA A 357 -8.40 -1.98 16.76
CA ALA A 357 -8.95 -3.19 16.15
C ALA A 357 -10.27 -2.90 15.41
N ALA A 358 -11.15 -2.07 15.99
CA ALA A 358 -12.40 -1.68 15.35
C ALA A 358 -12.19 -0.84 14.09
N LEU A 359 -11.26 0.11 14.12
CA LEU A 359 -10.87 0.94 12.97
C LEU A 359 -10.21 0.11 11.87
N ARG A 360 -9.23 -0.73 12.22
CA ARG A 360 -8.58 -1.64 11.28
C ARG A 360 -9.59 -2.61 10.68
N GLY A 361 -10.52 -3.12 11.49
CA GLY A 361 -11.65 -3.92 11.05
C GLY A 361 -12.53 -3.19 10.03
N LEU A 362 -12.83 -1.92 10.26
CA LEU A 362 -13.56 -1.07 9.31
C LEU A 362 -12.83 -0.97 7.97
N TYR A 363 -11.54 -0.65 7.98
CA TYR A 363 -10.73 -0.55 6.76
C TYR A 363 -10.64 -1.89 6.02
N LEU A 364 -10.41 -2.98 6.74
CA LEU A 364 -10.30 -4.32 6.17
C LEU A 364 -11.62 -4.77 5.53
N LYS A 365 -12.74 -4.56 6.23
CA LYS A 365 -14.07 -4.95 5.75
C LYS A 365 -14.51 -4.05 4.59
N PHE A 366 -14.20 -2.76 4.60
CA PHE A 366 -14.40 -1.86 3.47
C PHE A 366 -13.62 -2.30 2.24
N ALA A 367 -12.32 -2.55 2.39
CA ALA A 367 -11.49 -3.04 1.29
C ALA A 367 -11.95 -4.42 0.79
N ALA A 368 -12.40 -5.31 1.68
CA ALA A 368 -12.98 -6.59 1.30
C ALA A 368 -14.26 -6.41 0.48
N ALA A 369 -15.17 -5.51 0.88
CA ALA A 369 -16.38 -5.21 0.13
C ALA A 369 -16.08 -4.71 -1.30
N LEU A 370 -14.93 -4.07 -1.52
CA LEU A 370 -14.48 -3.61 -2.83
C LEU A 370 -13.79 -4.69 -3.69
N GLN A 371 -13.56 -5.90 -3.16
CA GLN A 371 -13.05 -7.00 -3.98
C GLN A 371 -14.13 -7.52 -4.94
N PRO A 372 -13.74 -8.05 -6.12
CA PRO A 372 -14.66 -8.73 -7.02
C PRO A 372 -15.35 -9.90 -6.28
N GLN A 373 -16.67 -10.05 -6.48
CA GLN A 373 -17.48 -11.15 -5.90
C GLN A 373 -17.49 -11.21 -4.36
N ALA A 374 -17.10 -10.14 -3.66
CA ALA A 374 -17.11 -10.11 -2.20
C ALA A 374 -18.54 -10.11 -1.62
N ASP A 375 -18.68 -10.71 -0.44
CA ASP A 375 -19.90 -10.61 0.37
C ASP A 375 -20.17 -9.16 0.77
N THR A 376 -21.34 -8.63 0.41
CA THR A 376 -21.76 -7.25 0.68
C THR A 376 -22.70 -7.13 1.89
N LYS A 377 -22.96 -8.21 2.63
CA LYS A 377 -23.80 -8.19 3.85
C LYS A 377 -23.30 -7.20 4.90
N TRP A 378 -21.98 -7.13 5.10
CA TRP A 378 -21.44 -6.18 6.07
C TRP A 378 -21.69 -4.73 5.64
N ILE A 379 -21.34 -4.38 4.39
CA ILE A 379 -21.41 -2.98 3.96
C ILE A 379 -22.86 -2.46 3.91
N THR A 380 -23.84 -3.31 3.59
CA THR A 380 -25.27 -2.95 3.59
C THR A 380 -25.84 -2.63 4.97
N THR A 381 -25.22 -3.13 6.04
CA THR A 381 -25.62 -2.83 7.43
C THR A 381 -24.72 -1.77 8.10
N ALA A 382 -23.47 -1.66 7.63
CA ALA A 382 -22.49 -0.73 8.12
C ALA A 382 -22.66 0.68 7.56
N ALA A 383 -23.07 0.80 6.30
CA ALA A 383 -23.23 2.08 5.61
C ALA A 383 -24.56 2.75 5.94
N ALA A 384 -24.54 4.08 6.07
CA ALA A 384 -25.74 4.90 6.23
C ALA A 384 -26.51 5.09 4.90
N ASP A 385 -25.82 5.06 3.76
CA ASP A 385 -26.45 5.28 2.45
C ASP A 385 -27.20 4.03 1.95
N LYS A 386 -28.46 4.21 1.55
CA LYS A 386 -29.33 3.12 1.05
C LYS A 386 -28.90 2.57 -0.32
N ASN A 387 -28.13 3.34 -1.10
CA ASN A 387 -27.64 2.98 -2.42
C ASN A 387 -26.21 2.40 -2.39
N VAL A 388 -25.69 2.02 -1.23
CA VAL A 388 -24.29 1.61 -1.07
C VAL A 388 -23.87 0.47 -2.02
N LEU A 389 -24.76 -0.44 -2.38
CA LEU A 389 -24.44 -1.52 -3.34
C LEU A 389 -24.08 -0.98 -4.74
N LYS A 390 -24.84 0.01 -5.23
CA LYS A 390 -24.54 0.65 -6.52
C LYS A 390 -23.22 1.41 -6.45
N GLN A 391 -22.94 2.07 -5.32
CA GLN A 391 -21.68 2.77 -5.09
C GLN A 391 -20.49 1.80 -5.08
N ILE A 392 -20.64 0.64 -4.42
CA ILE A 392 -19.63 -0.42 -4.40
C ILE A 392 -19.33 -0.93 -5.81
N ASP A 393 -20.36 -1.21 -6.61
CA ASP A 393 -20.17 -1.68 -7.99
C ASP A 393 -19.49 -0.63 -8.87
N SER A 394 -19.92 0.63 -8.76
CA SER A 394 -19.27 1.73 -9.48
C SER A 394 -17.81 1.93 -9.07
N THR A 395 -17.51 1.82 -7.77
CA THR A 395 -16.14 1.89 -7.25
C THR A 395 -15.29 0.73 -7.74
N ARG A 396 -15.82 -0.50 -7.78
CA ARG A 396 -15.13 -1.69 -8.29
C ARG A 396 -14.70 -1.52 -9.74
N ASP A 397 -15.55 -0.94 -10.58
CA ASP A 397 -15.24 -0.70 -11.99
C ASP A 397 -14.06 0.25 -12.16
N ILE A 398 -14.03 1.35 -11.39
CA ILE A 398 -12.90 2.28 -11.38
C ILE A 398 -11.63 1.59 -10.87
N LEU A 399 -11.71 0.88 -9.74
CA LEU A 399 -10.55 0.17 -9.17
C LEU A 399 -9.96 -0.86 -10.13
N LYS A 400 -10.80 -1.53 -10.93
CA LYS A 400 -10.36 -2.48 -11.94
C LYS A 400 -9.61 -1.79 -13.08
N ALA A 401 -10.02 -0.58 -13.46
CA ALA A 401 -9.34 0.21 -14.49
C ALA A 401 -8.00 0.82 -14.02
N SER A 402 -7.80 0.93 -12.70
CA SER A 402 -6.59 1.51 -12.09
C SER A 402 -5.51 0.48 -11.72
N LYS A 403 -5.78 -0.82 -11.88
CA LYS A 403 -4.79 -1.90 -11.80
C LYS A 403 -4.15 -2.11 -13.15
#